data_AF-Q0UV34-F1
#
_entry.id   AF-Q0UV34-F1
#
_cell.length_a   1.000
_cell.length_b   1.000
_cell.length_c   1.000
_cell.angle_alpha   90.00
_cell.angle_beta   90.00
_cell.angle_gamma   90.00
#
_symmetry.space_group_name_H-M   'P 1'
#
loop_
_entity.id
_entity.type
_entity.pdbx_description
1 polymer ?
#
loop_
_entity_poly.entity_id
_entity_poly.type
_entity_poly.pdbx_seq_one_letter_code
_entity_poly.pdbx_strand_id
1 'polypeptide(L)'
;MKQFLDANSIHTYLVNRAGQWNTQPGAVDISASTMGALAALTMAEATLITVLKDDPYPAVVLEDRNKQSKDWMFKSVDIPKVRAHLFARLCLASSEQAAKAQAMLGRSSKVNDDLLKYVDDLRRTAKGKACRFLACDAETGGKTGEGIAWLRGARKELGFASLAADEEKKSSGFSKLKKGWQEKREDRKIEKGVDWGTDAGKFEEGRIIDMLLKKWEKQNDTVGVQLIPPSEPLLASMPSGRSYHTEKMFVIPALDEDALVRMRAPPDSTDTFNGDEDDSADEDDRSPPAGAFPGTKSDYAAGSSYY
;
A
#
# COMPACT_ATOMS: atom_id res chain seq x y z
N MET A 1 -7.91 -0.61 -8.95
CA MET A 1 -7.31 0.61 -9.58
C MET A 1 -8.18 1.84 -9.36
N LYS A 2 -9.42 1.92 -9.89
CA LYS A 2 -10.31 3.09 -9.70
C LYS A 2 -10.43 3.51 -8.23
N GLN A 3 -10.77 2.56 -7.35
CA GLN A 3 -10.94 2.81 -5.92
C GLN A 3 -9.68 3.39 -5.23
N PHE A 4 -8.48 2.95 -5.62
CA PHE A 4 -7.23 3.51 -5.07
C PHE A 4 -6.98 4.95 -5.53
N LEU A 5 -7.34 5.29 -6.77
CA LEU A 5 -7.23 6.67 -7.27
C LEU A 5 -8.27 7.58 -6.60
N ASP A 6 -9.48 7.08 -6.37
CA ASP A 6 -10.51 7.81 -5.64
C ASP A 6 -10.07 8.05 -4.19
N ALA A 7 -9.55 7.02 -3.50
CA ALA A 7 -9.00 7.14 -2.15
C ALA A 7 -7.80 8.11 -2.09
N ASN A 8 -6.89 8.04 -3.06
CA ASN A 8 -5.77 8.98 -3.17
C ASN A 8 -6.29 10.43 -3.27
N SER A 9 -7.29 10.70 -4.13
CA SER A 9 -7.85 12.04 -4.28
C SER A 9 -8.45 12.57 -2.97
N ILE A 10 -9.16 11.72 -2.22
CA ILE A 10 -9.76 12.06 -0.92
C ILE A 10 -8.66 12.37 0.10
N HIS A 11 -7.67 11.50 0.27
CA HIS A 11 -6.59 11.72 1.22
C HIS A 11 -5.78 12.98 0.90
N THR A 12 -5.48 13.23 -0.38
CA THR A 12 -4.79 14.45 -0.82
C THR A 12 -5.62 15.69 -0.49
N TYR A 13 -6.93 15.66 -0.71
CA TYR A 13 -7.83 16.75 -0.31
C TYR A 13 -7.83 16.97 1.21
N LEU A 14 -7.90 15.90 2.00
CA LEU A 14 -7.92 15.99 3.46
C LEU A 14 -6.59 16.53 4.02
N VAL A 15 -5.44 16.16 3.44
CA VAL A 15 -4.13 16.72 3.80
C VAL A 15 -4.10 18.23 3.56
N ASN A 16 -4.56 18.67 2.38
CA ASN A 16 -4.60 20.10 2.05
C ASN A 16 -5.52 20.88 3.00
N ARG A 17 -6.66 20.29 3.37
CA ARG A 17 -7.60 20.88 4.34
C ARG A 17 -6.99 20.95 5.74
N ALA A 18 -6.32 19.90 6.20
CA ALA A 18 -5.65 19.88 7.50
C ALA A 18 -4.51 20.90 7.59
N GLY A 19 -3.82 21.16 6.47
CA GLY A 19 -2.79 22.19 6.37
C GLY A 19 -3.30 23.62 6.54
N GLN A 20 -4.61 23.86 6.41
CA GLN A 20 -5.22 25.18 6.65
C GLN A 20 -5.45 25.46 8.14
N TRP A 21 -5.29 24.46 9.02
CA TRP A 21 -5.54 24.59 10.45
C TRP A 21 -4.22 24.73 11.20
N ASN A 22 -4.18 25.69 12.14
CA ASN A 22 -2.98 25.97 12.94
C ASN A 22 -2.71 24.91 14.01
N THR A 23 -3.72 24.13 14.39
CA THR A 23 -3.63 23.07 15.40
C THR A 23 -3.67 21.70 14.75
N GLN A 24 -2.73 20.84 15.11
CA GLN A 24 -2.76 19.44 14.66
C GLN A 24 -3.80 18.66 15.47
N PRO A 25 -4.57 17.76 14.83
CA PRO A 25 -5.50 16.90 15.54
C PRO A 25 -4.78 15.98 16.54
N GLY A 26 -5.37 15.77 17.71
CA GLY A 26 -4.83 14.82 18.70
C GLY A 26 -4.99 13.35 18.29
N ALA A 27 -5.96 13.07 17.44
CA ALA A 27 -6.21 11.74 16.88
C ALA A 27 -5.27 11.46 15.69
N VAL A 28 -4.62 10.29 15.72
CA VAL A 28 -3.51 9.95 14.81
C VAL A 28 -3.98 9.69 13.38
N ASP A 29 -5.18 9.16 13.22
CA ASP A 29 -5.84 8.79 11.96
C ASP A 29 -6.12 10.00 11.06
N ILE A 30 -6.49 11.14 11.65
CA ILE A 30 -6.74 12.40 10.95
C ILE A 30 -5.55 13.37 10.98
N SER A 31 -4.39 12.92 11.44
CA SER A 31 -3.18 13.75 11.37
C SER A 31 -2.71 13.93 9.92
N ALA A 32 -2.12 15.08 9.59
CA ALA A 32 -1.63 15.36 8.24
C ALA A 32 -0.59 14.33 7.76
N SER A 33 0.22 13.80 8.70
CA SER A 33 1.22 12.77 8.40
C SER A 33 0.57 11.45 7.98
N THR A 34 -0.44 10.98 8.71
CA THR A 34 -1.16 9.74 8.38
C THR A 34 -1.92 9.89 7.07
N MET A 35 -2.66 10.99 6.87
CA MET A 35 -3.39 11.21 5.62
C MET A 35 -2.45 11.34 4.41
N GLY A 36 -1.30 12.01 4.58
CA GLY A 36 -0.28 12.10 3.54
C GLY A 36 0.34 10.75 3.21
N ALA A 37 0.57 9.91 4.23
CA ALA A 37 1.06 8.56 4.03
C ALA A 37 0.04 7.68 3.28
N LEU A 38 -1.24 7.74 3.65
CA LEU A 38 -2.31 6.99 2.98
C LEU A 38 -2.51 7.46 1.53
N ALA A 39 -2.36 8.76 1.25
CA ALA A 39 -2.34 9.28 -0.12
C ALA A 39 -1.17 8.66 -0.93
N ALA A 40 0.05 8.67 -0.39
CA ALA A 40 1.21 8.08 -1.07
C ALA A 40 1.08 6.55 -1.23
N LEU A 41 0.55 5.85 -0.23
CA LEU A 41 0.33 4.40 -0.25
C LEU A 41 -0.67 3.99 -1.34
N THR A 42 -1.82 4.65 -1.38
CA THR A 42 -2.85 4.37 -2.40
C THR A 42 -2.35 4.65 -3.82
N MET A 43 -1.49 5.65 -4.00
CA MET A 43 -0.81 5.90 -5.28
C MET A 43 0.18 4.80 -5.64
N ALA A 44 0.94 4.30 -4.67
CA ALA A 44 1.86 3.18 -4.86
C ALA A 44 1.11 1.93 -5.33
N GLU A 45 0.06 1.52 -4.63
CA GLU A 45 -0.76 0.35 -4.98
C GLU A 45 -1.45 0.52 -6.34
N ALA A 46 -2.01 1.71 -6.62
CA ALA A 46 -2.61 2.01 -7.92
C ALA A 46 -1.60 1.83 -9.07
N THR A 47 -0.35 2.27 -8.85
CA THR A 47 0.74 2.13 -9.82
C THR A 47 1.16 0.67 -9.96
N LEU A 48 1.27 -0.09 -8.88
CA LEU A 48 1.67 -1.49 -8.95
C LEU A 48 0.64 -2.35 -9.70
N ILE A 49 -0.66 -2.07 -9.51
CA ILE A 49 -1.74 -2.77 -10.22
C ILE A 49 -1.65 -2.61 -11.75
N THR A 50 -1.06 -1.53 -12.27
CA THR A 50 -0.89 -1.40 -13.73
C THR A 50 0.09 -2.42 -14.28
N VAL A 51 1.06 -2.85 -13.46
CA VAL A 51 2.06 -3.86 -13.82
C VAL A 51 1.49 -5.26 -13.64
N LEU A 52 0.82 -5.52 -12.50
CA LEU A 52 0.32 -6.85 -12.15
C LEU A 52 -0.67 -7.43 -13.17
N LYS A 53 -1.41 -6.58 -13.88
CA LYS A 53 -2.35 -7.02 -14.93
C LYS A 53 -1.68 -7.73 -16.11
N ASP A 54 -0.46 -7.30 -16.43
CA ASP A 54 0.28 -7.72 -17.61
C ASP A 54 1.52 -8.55 -17.23
N ASP A 55 1.71 -8.88 -15.95
CA ASP A 55 2.83 -9.66 -15.44
C ASP A 55 2.53 -11.17 -15.57
N PRO A 56 3.23 -11.92 -16.45
CA PRO A 56 2.91 -13.32 -16.68
C PRO A 56 3.46 -14.26 -15.61
N TYR A 57 4.49 -13.85 -14.87
CA TYR A 57 5.25 -14.74 -14.00
C TYR A 57 4.49 -15.31 -12.79
N PRO A 58 3.56 -14.56 -12.15
CA PRO A 58 2.64 -15.13 -11.17
C PRO A 58 1.93 -16.39 -11.65
N ALA A 59 1.35 -16.35 -12.86
CA ALA A 59 0.62 -17.47 -13.43
C ALA A 59 1.55 -18.68 -13.68
N VAL A 60 2.76 -18.43 -14.17
CA VAL A 60 3.78 -19.47 -14.42
C VAL A 60 4.15 -20.20 -13.13
N VAL A 61 4.36 -19.48 -12.02
CA VAL A 61 4.68 -20.09 -10.72
C VAL A 61 3.51 -20.90 -10.18
N LEU A 62 2.28 -20.40 -10.34
CA LEU A 62 1.08 -21.11 -9.91
C LEU A 62 0.88 -22.42 -10.69
N GLU A 63 1.11 -22.39 -12.00
CA GLU A 63 1.01 -23.56 -12.87
C GLU A 63 2.07 -24.63 -12.53
N ASP A 64 3.33 -24.23 -12.30
CA ASP A 64 4.42 -25.13 -11.90
C ASP A 64 4.11 -25.88 -10.60
N ARG A 65 3.33 -25.27 -9.70
CA ARG A 65 2.87 -25.90 -8.45
C ARG A 65 1.67 -26.82 -8.63
N ASN A 66 0.94 -26.70 -9.74
CA ASN A 66 -0.26 -27.47 -9.98
C ASN A 66 0.10 -28.91 -10.37
N LYS A 67 0.06 -29.82 -9.40
CA LYS A 67 0.32 -31.26 -9.60
C LYS A 67 -0.62 -31.95 -10.59
N GLN A 68 -1.77 -31.33 -10.88
CA GLN A 68 -2.75 -31.85 -11.84
C GLN A 68 -2.52 -31.30 -13.26
N SER A 69 -1.67 -30.29 -13.43
CA SER A 69 -1.33 -29.77 -14.75
C SER A 69 -0.56 -30.84 -15.54
N LYS A 70 -1.06 -31.14 -16.74
CA LYS A 70 -0.39 -32.01 -17.72
C LYS A 70 0.15 -31.21 -18.90
N ASP A 71 0.04 -29.87 -18.86
CA ASP A 71 0.35 -29.00 -20.00
C ASP A 71 1.84 -29.07 -20.37
N TRP A 72 2.70 -29.24 -19.35
CA TRP A 72 4.13 -29.50 -19.52
C TRP A 72 4.45 -30.73 -20.39
N MET A 73 3.52 -31.69 -20.55
CA MET A 73 3.71 -32.89 -21.35
C MET A 73 3.64 -32.63 -22.86
N PHE A 74 3.01 -31.53 -23.28
CA PHE A 74 2.79 -31.25 -24.70
C PHE A 74 3.18 -29.82 -25.12
N LYS A 75 3.42 -28.89 -24.17
CA LYS A 75 3.98 -27.57 -24.45
C LYS A 75 4.77 -27.03 -23.25
N SER A 76 5.92 -26.42 -23.49
CA SER A 76 6.59 -25.63 -22.46
C SER A 76 5.80 -24.35 -22.18
N VAL A 77 5.77 -23.90 -20.93
CA VAL A 77 5.15 -22.62 -20.56
C VAL A 77 5.80 -21.49 -21.36
N ASP A 78 5.01 -20.88 -22.25
CA ASP A 78 5.43 -19.76 -23.08
C ASP A 78 5.15 -18.46 -22.32
N ILE A 79 6.18 -17.69 -22.01
CA ILE A 79 6.07 -16.47 -21.20
C ILE A 79 5.96 -15.29 -22.16
N PRO A 80 4.81 -14.59 -22.20
CA PRO A 80 4.63 -13.42 -23.04
C PRO A 80 5.74 -12.39 -22.81
N LYS A 81 6.29 -11.84 -23.91
CA LYS A 81 7.27 -10.75 -23.82
C LYS A 81 6.58 -9.50 -23.31
N VAL A 82 7.07 -8.98 -22.18
CA VAL A 82 6.59 -7.74 -21.59
C VAL A 82 7.52 -6.58 -21.92
N ARG A 83 7.01 -5.35 -21.77
CA ARG A 83 7.84 -4.14 -21.79
C ARG A 83 8.62 -4.04 -20.47
N ALA A 84 9.59 -4.92 -20.30
CA ALA A 84 10.29 -5.17 -19.05
C ALA A 84 10.89 -3.88 -18.46
N HIS A 85 11.63 -3.11 -19.26
CA HIS A 85 12.19 -1.83 -18.81
C HIS A 85 11.12 -0.81 -18.36
N LEU A 86 9.97 -0.73 -19.04
CA LEU A 86 8.87 0.14 -18.62
C LEU A 86 8.30 -0.32 -17.28
N PHE A 87 8.02 -1.61 -17.11
CA PHE A 87 7.48 -2.17 -15.88
C PHE A 87 8.45 -1.99 -14.71
N ALA A 88 9.75 -2.13 -14.93
CA ALA A 88 10.76 -1.82 -13.93
C ALA A 88 10.61 -0.39 -13.41
N ARG A 89 10.48 0.60 -14.30
CA ARG A 89 10.32 2.00 -13.91
C ARG A 89 8.98 2.30 -13.23
N LEU A 90 7.91 1.61 -13.59
CA LEU A 90 6.62 1.74 -12.87
C LEU A 90 6.72 1.16 -11.45
N CYS A 91 7.35 0.01 -11.30
CA CYS A 91 7.63 -0.60 -9.99
C CYS A 91 8.53 0.29 -9.11
N LEU A 92 9.52 0.98 -9.69
CA LEU A 92 10.35 1.94 -8.95
C LEU A 92 9.55 3.16 -8.50
N ALA A 93 8.66 3.71 -9.34
CA ALA A 93 7.75 4.78 -8.91
C ALA A 93 6.83 4.34 -7.76
N SER A 94 6.31 3.11 -7.82
CA SER A 94 5.55 2.53 -6.70
C SER A 94 6.40 2.41 -5.43
N SER A 95 7.66 1.97 -5.54
CA SER A 95 8.57 1.89 -4.39
C SER A 95 8.89 3.26 -3.80
N GLU A 96 9.07 4.29 -4.63
CA GLU A 96 9.33 5.66 -4.18
C GLU A 96 8.13 6.24 -3.40
N GLN A 97 6.90 6.00 -3.88
CA GLN A 97 5.68 6.41 -3.19
C GLN A 97 5.49 5.65 -1.86
N ALA A 98 5.77 4.34 -1.85
CA ALA A 98 5.74 3.56 -0.61
C ALA A 98 6.81 4.03 0.40
N ALA A 99 8.01 4.41 -0.08
CA ALA A 99 9.05 5.00 0.78
C ALA A 99 8.62 6.36 1.35
N LYS A 100 7.95 7.20 0.55
CA LYS A 100 7.34 8.45 1.02
C LYS A 100 6.30 8.19 2.12
N ALA A 101 5.43 7.21 1.94
CA ALA A 101 4.46 6.79 2.96
C ALA A 101 5.14 6.33 4.24
N GLN A 102 6.17 5.47 4.13
CA GLN A 102 6.94 4.96 5.27
C GLN A 102 7.58 6.10 6.08
N ALA A 103 8.18 7.08 5.40
CA ALA A 103 8.82 8.23 6.04
C ALA A 103 7.82 9.13 6.80
N MET A 104 6.59 9.23 6.29
CA MET A 104 5.51 9.97 6.94
C MET A 104 4.95 9.22 8.16
N LEU A 105 4.77 7.90 8.09
CA LEU A 105 4.27 7.11 9.22
C LEU A 105 5.31 6.95 10.33
N GLY A 106 6.59 6.83 10.00
CA GLY A 106 7.68 6.61 10.97
C GLY A 106 7.88 7.74 11.99
N ARG A 107 7.18 8.87 11.84
CA ARG A 107 7.19 9.99 12.79
C ARG A 107 6.15 9.84 13.92
N SER A 108 5.26 8.85 13.85
CA SER A 108 4.19 8.66 14.82
C SER A 108 4.27 7.29 15.49
N SER A 109 4.53 7.27 16.80
CA SER A 109 4.57 6.04 17.61
C SER A 109 3.20 5.43 17.91
N LYS A 110 2.11 6.11 17.49
CA LYS A 110 0.72 5.66 17.69
C LYS A 110 0.14 4.90 16.49
N VAL A 111 0.93 4.71 15.43
CA VAL A 111 0.51 3.99 14.22
C VAL A 111 0.63 2.49 14.44
N ASN A 112 -0.32 1.72 13.93
CA ASN A 112 -0.32 0.26 14.00
C ASN A 112 0.91 -0.34 13.29
N ASP A 113 1.62 -1.26 13.96
CA ASP A 113 2.83 -1.91 13.45
C ASP A 113 2.60 -2.74 12.18
N ASP A 114 1.42 -3.33 12.00
CA ASP A 114 1.08 -4.10 10.80
C ASP A 114 0.99 -3.20 9.58
N LEU A 115 0.51 -1.96 9.73
CA LEU A 115 0.52 -0.97 8.64
C LEU A 115 1.96 -0.57 8.28
N LEU A 116 2.80 -0.29 9.28
CA LEU A 116 4.22 0.04 9.05
C LEU A 116 4.94 -1.08 8.30
N LYS A 117 4.68 -2.33 8.72
CA LYS A 117 5.23 -3.52 8.09
C LYS A 117 4.70 -3.69 6.67
N TYR A 118 3.40 -3.53 6.44
CA TYR A 118 2.80 -3.63 5.12
C TYR A 118 3.41 -2.62 4.14
N VAL A 119 3.62 -1.37 4.57
CA VAL A 119 4.23 -0.33 3.74
C VAL A 119 5.70 -0.67 3.41
N ASP A 120 6.48 -1.18 4.37
CA ASP A 120 7.86 -1.62 4.10
C ASP A 120 7.89 -2.85 3.17
N ASP A 121 7.00 -3.81 3.37
CA ASP A 121 6.89 -5.00 2.52
C ASP A 121 6.45 -4.61 1.09
N LEU A 122 5.51 -3.66 0.92
CA LEU A 122 5.11 -3.13 -0.40
C LEU A 122 6.28 -2.43 -1.08
N ARG A 123 7.02 -1.57 -0.36
CA ARG A 123 8.21 -0.89 -0.87
C ARG A 123 9.25 -1.88 -1.38
N ARG A 124 9.59 -2.89 -0.56
CA ARG A 124 10.55 -3.94 -0.93
C ARG A 124 10.07 -4.80 -2.09
N THR A 125 8.78 -5.13 -2.11
CA THR A 125 8.18 -5.95 -3.17
C THR A 125 8.19 -5.22 -4.51
N ALA A 126 7.81 -3.94 -4.51
CA ALA A 126 7.88 -3.11 -5.71
C ALA A 126 9.33 -2.99 -6.22
N LYS A 127 10.32 -2.75 -5.34
CA LYS A 127 11.73 -2.71 -5.74
C LYS A 127 12.27 -4.06 -6.22
N GLY A 128 11.85 -5.17 -5.59
CA GLY A 128 12.16 -6.54 -6.03
C GLY A 128 11.61 -6.84 -7.42
N LYS A 129 10.34 -6.49 -7.68
CA LYS A 129 9.72 -6.57 -9.02
C LYS A 129 10.50 -5.76 -10.06
N ALA A 130 10.94 -4.55 -9.71
CA ALA A 130 11.76 -3.75 -10.60
C ALA A 130 13.07 -4.45 -10.98
N CYS A 131 13.78 -5.01 -10.00
CA CYS A 131 14.98 -5.81 -10.24
C CYS A 131 14.69 -6.99 -11.17
N ARG A 132 13.60 -7.73 -10.96
CA ARG A 132 13.22 -8.85 -11.82
C ARG A 132 12.97 -8.39 -13.26
N PHE A 133 12.25 -7.29 -13.46
CA PHE A 133 12.01 -6.80 -14.80
C PHE A 133 13.29 -6.31 -15.48
N LEU A 134 14.20 -5.65 -14.76
CA LEU A 134 15.54 -5.31 -15.30
C LEU A 134 16.34 -6.58 -15.64
N ALA A 135 16.19 -7.64 -14.84
CA ALA A 135 16.80 -8.93 -15.13
C ALA A 135 16.27 -9.55 -16.43
N CYS A 136 14.95 -9.48 -16.65
CA CYS A 136 14.31 -9.95 -17.89
C CYS A 136 14.74 -9.12 -19.11
N ASP A 137 14.90 -7.81 -18.94
CA ASP A 137 15.41 -6.91 -19.98
C ASP A 137 16.86 -7.28 -20.37
N ALA A 138 17.72 -7.50 -19.37
CA ALA A 138 19.10 -7.94 -19.57
C ALA A 138 19.18 -9.32 -20.25
N GLU A 139 18.37 -10.30 -19.82
CA GLU A 139 18.34 -11.64 -20.42
C GLU A 139 17.82 -11.61 -21.87
N THR A 140 16.80 -10.80 -22.15
CA THR A 140 16.32 -10.57 -23.53
C THR A 140 17.42 -9.96 -24.41
N GLY A 141 18.29 -9.13 -23.83
CA GLY A 141 19.48 -8.58 -24.46
C GLY A 141 20.67 -9.56 -24.55
N GLY A 142 20.49 -10.83 -24.19
CA GLY A 142 21.53 -11.86 -24.22
C GLY A 142 22.56 -11.77 -23.09
N LYS A 143 22.32 -10.92 -22.07
CA LYS A 143 23.20 -10.73 -20.91
C LYS A 143 22.68 -11.52 -19.70
N THR A 144 22.59 -12.84 -19.83
CA THR A 144 22.10 -13.72 -18.76
C THR A 144 22.88 -13.56 -17.45
N GLY A 145 24.19 -13.36 -17.51
CA GLY A 145 25.02 -13.13 -16.31
C GLY A 145 24.59 -11.87 -15.52
N GLU A 146 24.32 -10.77 -16.23
CA GLU A 146 23.78 -9.53 -15.65
C GLU A 146 22.35 -9.75 -15.09
N GLY A 147 21.52 -10.50 -15.83
CA GLY A 147 20.17 -10.89 -15.37
C GLY A 147 20.20 -11.66 -14.04
N ILE A 148 21.10 -12.62 -13.88
CA ILE A 148 21.27 -13.35 -12.61
C ILE A 148 21.69 -12.39 -11.48
N ALA A 149 22.60 -11.45 -11.75
CA ALA A 149 23.02 -10.46 -10.75
C ALA A 149 21.87 -9.56 -10.29
N TRP A 150 21.00 -9.12 -11.21
CA TRP A 150 19.77 -8.40 -10.88
C TRP A 150 18.83 -9.21 -9.99
N LEU A 151 18.63 -10.51 -10.28
CA LEU A 151 17.79 -11.38 -9.44
C LEU A 151 18.38 -11.63 -8.05
N ARG A 152 19.71 -11.77 -7.95
CA ARG A 152 20.39 -11.85 -6.64
C ARG A 152 20.19 -10.56 -5.84
N GLY A 153 20.27 -9.41 -6.50
CA GLY A 153 19.91 -8.11 -5.92
C GLY A 153 18.45 -8.04 -5.48
N ALA A 154 17.52 -8.56 -6.28
CA ALA A 154 16.10 -8.63 -5.94
C ALA A 154 15.84 -9.40 -4.63
N ARG A 155 16.52 -10.54 -4.42
CA ARG A 155 16.43 -11.29 -3.14
C ARG A 155 16.94 -10.48 -1.95
N LYS A 156 17.98 -9.66 -2.15
CA LYS A 156 18.51 -8.75 -1.12
C LYS A 156 17.48 -7.70 -0.74
N GLU A 157 16.86 -7.05 -1.71
CA GLU A 157 15.85 -6.03 -1.49
C GLU A 157 14.61 -6.56 -0.76
N LEU A 158 14.14 -7.76 -1.14
CA LEU A 158 13.05 -8.46 -0.46
C LEU A 158 13.41 -8.91 0.97
N GLY A 159 14.67 -8.76 1.41
CA GLY A 159 15.10 -9.17 2.74
C GLY A 159 15.24 -10.68 2.89
N PHE A 160 15.30 -11.43 1.79
CA PHE A 160 15.62 -12.87 1.80
C PHE A 160 17.12 -13.13 1.88
N ALA A 161 17.96 -12.12 1.66
CA ALA A 161 19.41 -12.27 1.59
C ALA A 161 20.18 -12.08 2.90
N SER A 162 19.53 -12.07 4.07
CA SER A 162 20.23 -12.32 5.34
C SER A 162 20.81 -13.76 5.45
N LEU A 163 21.01 -14.43 4.30
CA LEU A 163 21.25 -15.86 4.11
C LEU A 163 22.23 -16.22 3.00
N ALA A 164 22.85 -15.22 2.35
CA ALA A 164 23.80 -15.49 1.26
C ALA A 164 25.02 -14.57 1.24
N ALA A 165 25.13 -13.61 2.16
CA ALA A 165 26.25 -12.65 2.20
C ALA A 165 27.37 -13.02 3.20
N ASP A 166 27.34 -14.24 3.74
CA ASP A 166 28.51 -14.85 4.37
C ASP A 166 28.80 -16.16 3.63
N GLU A 167 29.59 -16.05 2.56
CA GLU A 167 30.39 -17.21 2.16
C GLU A 167 31.26 -17.60 3.37
N GLU A 168 31.19 -18.89 3.72
CA GLU A 168 32.08 -19.64 4.62
C GLU A 168 31.86 -19.71 6.14
N LYS A 169 30.90 -19.02 6.79
CA LYS A 169 30.65 -19.27 8.24
C LYS A 169 29.17 -19.40 8.63
N LYS A 170 28.71 -20.65 8.69
CA LYS A 170 27.65 -21.17 9.59
C LYS A 170 26.31 -20.39 9.70
N SER A 171 25.71 -19.92 8.61
CA SER A 171 24.29 -19.45 8.66
C SER A 171 23.28 -20.60 8.48
N SER A 172 23.15 -21.35 9.57
CA SER A 172 22.00 -22.13 10.08
C SER A 172 20.76 -22.35 9.18
N GLY A 173 20.39 -23.63 8.97
CA GLY A 173 19.18 -24.07 8.26
C GLY A 173 17.83 -23.63 8.85
N PHE A 174 17.81 -22.93 9.99
CA PHE A 174 16.61 -22.41 10.64
C PHE A 174 15.87 -21.34 9.82
N SER A 175 16.60 -20.60 8.98
CA SER A 175 16.07 -19.49 8.20
C SER A 175 15.35 -19.92 6.92
N LYS A 176 15.86 -20.94 6.23
CA LYS A 176 15.17 -21.65 5.14
C LYS A 176 13.89 -22.31 5.67
N LEU A 177 13.94 -22.83 6.90
CA LEU A 177 12.77 -23.33 7.62
C LEU A 177 11.77 -22.22 7.96
N LYS A 178 12.22 -21.03 8.41
CA LYS A 178 11.35 -19.88 8.70
C LYS A 178 10.69 -19.32 7.44
N LYS A 179 11.43 -19.21 6.33
CA LYS A 179 10.88 -18.85 5.01
C LYS A 179 9.84 -19.88 4.57
N GLY A 180 10.19 -21.17 4.56
CA GLY A 180 9.26 -22.23 4.18
C GLY A 180 8.05 -22.38 5.12
N TRP A 181 8.20 -22.06 6.41
CA TRP A 181 7.08 -21.99 7.36
C TRP A 181 6.17 -20.80 7.09
N GLN A 182 6.75 -19.63 6.83
CA GLN A 182 5.97 -18.43 6.49
C GLN A 182 5.25 -18.61 5.16
N GLU A 183 5.88 -19.22 4.16
CA GLU A 183 5.25 -19.58 2.89
C GLU A 183 4.13 -20.60 3.06
N LYS A 184 4.32 -21.64 3.88
CA LYS A 184 3.24 -22.59 4.22
C LYS A 184 2.09 -21.95 5.00
N ARG A 185 2.41 -21.01 5.89
CA ARG A 185 1.39 -20.25 6.65
C ARG A 185 0.63 -19.32 5.73
N GLU A 186 1.31 -18.71 4.77
CA GLU A 186 0.72 -17.90 3.72
C GLU A 186 -0.18 -18.77 2.84
N ASP A 187 0.32 -19.86 2.25
CA ASP A 187 -0.51 -20.82 1.49
C ASP A 187 -1.77 -21.26 2.29
N ARG A 188 -1.64 -21.53 3.59
CA ARG A 188 -2.79 -21.88 4.45
C ARG A 188 -3.74 -20.71 4.72
N LYS A 189 -3.24 -19.47 4.75
CA LYS A 189 -4.04 -18.24 4.85
C LYS A 189 -4.83 -18.00 3.56
N ILE A 190 -4.19 -18.22 2.40
CA ILE A 190 -4.82 -18.22 1.08
C ILE A 190 -5.98 -19.21 1.05
N GLU A 191 -5.71 -20.48 1.38
CA GLU A 191 -6.71 -21.57 1.38
C GLU A 191 -7.90 -21.29 2.31
N LYS A 192 -7.65 -20.59 3.42
CA LYS A 192 -8.69 -20.25 4.42
C LYS A 192 -9.37 -18.91 4.16
N GLY A 193 -8.91 -18.13 3.18
CA GLY A 193 -9.41 -16.78 2.90
C GLY A 193 -9.16 -15.74 4.01
N VAL A 194 -8.25 -16.01 4.95
CA VAL A 194 -7.96 -15.12 6.10
C VAL A 194 -6.57 -14.52 5.94
N ASP A 195 -6.43 -13.20 6.03
CA ASP A 195 -5.15 -12.44 5.93
C ASP A 195 -4.41 -12.52 4.58
N TRP A 196 -5.12 -12.76 3.48
CA TRP A 196 -4.55 -12.65 2.13
C TRP A 196 -3.98 -11.26 1.89
N GLY A 197 -2.76 -11.17 1.33
CA GLY A 197 -2.14 -9.90 0.92
C GLY A 197 -1.46 -9.11 2.04
N THR A 198 -1.38 -9.64 3.27
CA THR A 198 -0.74 -8.95 4.41
C THR A 198 0.77 -8.75 4.27
N ASP A 199 1.43 -9.44 3.34
CA ASP A 199 2.85 -9.32 3.00
C ASP A 199 3.09 -8.47 1.73
N ALA A 200 2.06 -7.82 1.20
CA ALA A 200 2.11 -7.02 -0.03
C ALA A 200 2.65 -7.78 -1.26
N GLY A 201 2.54 -9.12 -1.29
CA GLY A 201 3.01 -9.97 -2.41
C GLY A 201 4.51 -10.31 -2.35
N LYS A 202 5.17 -10.08 -1.22
CA LYS A 202 6.60 -10.34 -1.01
C LYS A 202 6.98 -11.80 -1.23
N PHE A 203 6.21 -12.75 -0.69
CA PHE A 203 6.50 -14.17 -0.84
C PHE A 203 6.21 -14.68 -2.24
N GLU A 204 5.13 -14.21 -2.87
CA GLU A 204 4.83 -14.48 -4.28
C GLU A 204 6.00 -14.05 -5.17
N GLU A 205 6.47 -12.80 -5.03
CA GLU A 205 7.61 -12.29 -5.80
C GLU A 205 8.90 -13.08 -5.50
N GLY A 206 9.11 -13.48 -4.25
CA GLY A 206 10.23 -14.34 -3.86
C GLY A 206 10.24 -15.68 -4.59
N ARG A 207 9.08 -16.31 -4.77
CA ARG A 207 8.94 -17.58 -5.51
C ARG A 207 9.26 -17.40 -6.99
N ILE A 208 8.82 -16.29 -7.60
CA ILE A 208 9.13 -15.96 -8.99
C ILE A 208 10.65 -15.80 -9.18
N ILE A 209 11.31 -15.04 -8.29
CA ILE A 209 12.76 -14.83 -8.35
C ILE A 209 13.53 -16.13 -8.18
N ASP A 210 13.12 -17.00 -7.24
CA ASP A 210 13.76 -18.29 -7.01
C ASP A 210 13.61 -19.22 -8.24
N MET A 211 12.44 -19.22 -8.89
CA MET A 211 12.20 -19.98 -10.13
C MET A 211 13.09 -19.48 -11.28
N LEU A 212 13.18 -18.16 -11.46
CA LEU A 212 14.02 -17.55 -12.50
C LEU A 212 15.51 -17.77 -12.25
N LEU A 213 15.99 -17.62 -11.02
CA LEU A 213 17.38 -17.90 -10.67
C LEU A 213 17.76 -19.34 -10.98
N LYS A 214 16.94 -20.31 -10.54
CA LYS A 214 17.19 -21.72 -10.81
C LYS A 214 17.27 -22.00 -12.32
N LYS A 215 16.41 -21.36 -13.12
CA LYS A 215 16.40 -21.51 -14.58
C LYS A 215 17.65 -20.90 -15.21
N TRP A 216 17.93 -19.64 -14.91
CA TRP A 216 18.99 -18.88 -15.59
C TRP A 216 20.40 -19.24 -15.11
N GLU A 217 20.59 -19.60 -13.85
CA GLU A 217 21.86 -20.15 -13.36
C GLU A 217 22.18 -21.45 -14.10
N LYS A 218 21.22 -22.38 -14.18
CA LYS A 218 21.40 -23.63 -14.95
C LYS A 218 21.70 -23.34 -16.43
N GLN A 219 20.99 -22.41 -17.07
CA GLN A 219 21.21 -22.05 -18.47
C GLN A 219 22.60 -21.41 -18.68
N ASN A 220 23.03 -20.54 -17.76
CA ASN A 220 24.33 -19.90 -17.82
C ASN A 220 25.46 -20.92 -17.59
N ASP A 221 25.33 -21.82 -16.63
CA ASP A 221 26.34 -22.84 -16.33
C ASP A 221 26.50 -23.88 -17.45
N THR A 222 25.43 -24.11 -18.23
CA THR A 222 25.41 -25.14 -19.29
C THR A 222 25.73 -24.60 -20.68
N VAL A 223 25.29 -23.38 -21.00
CA VAL A 223 25.36 -22.82 -22.36
C VAL A 223 26.01 -21.44 -22.39
N GLY A 224 25.63 -20.55 -21.47
CA GLY A 224 26.00 -19.13 -21.56
C GLY A 224 27.43 -18.81 -21.13
N VAL A 225 27.91 -19.48 -20.09
CA VAL A 225 29.21 -19.31 -19.40
C VAL A 225 29.59 -17.82 -19.21
N GLN A 226 28.60 -16.96 -18.93
CA GLN A 226 28.83 -15.55 -18.69
C GLN A 226 29.25 -15.31 -17.24
N LEU A 227 30.21 -14.42 -17.03
CA LEU A 227 30.56 -13.96 -15.68
C LEU A 227 29.36 -13.25 -15.05
N ILE A 228 29.03 -13.61 -13.81
CA ILE A 228 27.96 -12.95 -13.03
C ILE A 228 28.59 -11.79 -12.25
N PRO A 229 28.28 -10.52 -12.57
CA PRO A 229 28.81 -9.38 -11.84
C PRO A 229 28.23 -9.28 -10.42
N PRO A 230 28.84 -8.47 -9.54
CA PRO A 230 28.23 -8.13 -8.25
C PRO A 230 26.91 -7.38 -8.44
N SER A 231 25.96 -7.61 -7.53
CA SER A 231 24.62 -7.02 -7.58
C SER A 231 24.59 -5.55 -7.15
N GLU A 232 25.50 -5.13 -6.27
CA GLU A 232 25.49 -3.84 -5.58
C GLU A 232 25.64 -2.66 -6.56
N PRO A 233 26.58 -2.68 -7.52
CA PRO A 233 26.67 -1.60 -8.51
C PRO A 233 25.44 -1.50 -9.41
N LEU A 234 24.80 -2.63 -9.71
CA LEU A 234 23.55 -2.66 -10.49
C LEU A 234 22.40 -2.04 -9.69
N LEU A 235 22.22 -2.43 -8.43
CA LEU A 235 21.20 -1.82 -7.57
C LEU A 235 21.39 -0.31 -7.42
N ALA A 236 22.63 0.16 -7.39
CA ALA A 236 22.96 1.59 -7.35
C ALA A 236 22.71 2.31 -8.69
N SER A 237 22.72 1.60 -9.82
CA SER A 237 22.48 2.15 -11.16
C SER A 237 21.02 2.07 -11.61
N MET A 238 20.09 1.74 -10.70
CA MET A 238 18.66 1.71 -11.02
C MET A 238 18.18 3.04 -11.63
N PRO A 239 17.37 2.98 -12.70
CA PRO A 239 16.78 4.18 -13.27
C PRO A 239 15.74 4.79 -12.32
N SER A 240 15.40 6.06 -12.48
CA SER A 240 14.32 6.68 -11.71
C SER A 240 12.94 6.12 -12.09
N GLY A 241 12.05 6.12 -11.11
CA GLY A 241 10.64 5.78 -11.29
C GLY A 241 9.98 6.58 -12.42
N ARG A 242 8.97 5.99 -13.04
CA ARG A 242 8.07 6.69 -13.97
C ARG A 242 6.66 6.69 -13.40
N SER A 243 6.13 7.87 -13.08
CA SER A 243 4.73 7.96 -12.68
C SER A 243 3.80 7.56 -13.83
N TYR A 244 2.82 6.71 -13.53
CA TYR A 244 1.78 6.31 -14.48
C TYR A 244 0.51 7.15 -14.31
N HIS A 245 0.13 7.39 -13.05
CA HIS A 245 -1.10 8.09 -12.70
C HIS A 245 -0.83 9.57 -12.47
N THR A 246 -1.87 10.37 -12.70
CA THR A 246 -1.90 11.78 -12.35
C THR A 246 -2.86 11.95 -11.17
N GLU A 247 -2.43 12.71 -10.16
CA GLU A 247 -3.27 13.04 -9.01
C GLU A 247 -4.53 13.78 -9.48
N LYS A 248 -5.70 13.29 -9.07
CA LYS A 248 -6.98 13.93 -9.37
C LYS A 248 -7.41 14.76 -8.18
N MET A 249 -7.93 15.96 -8.46
CA MET A 249 -8.54 16.77 -7.42
C MET A 249 -9.86 16.13 -7.01
N PHE A 250 -10.05 15.93 -5.70
CA PHE A 250 -11.34 15.51 -5.17
C PHE A 250 -12.34 16.67 -5.28
N VAL A 251 -13.50 16.39 -5.85
CA VAL A 251 -14.61 17.35 -5.94
C VAL A 251 -15.56 17.07 -4.79
N ILE A 252 -15.70 18.04 -3.89
CA ILE A 252 -16.62 17.94 -2.75
C ILE A 252 -18.05 17.89 -3.31
N PRO A 253 -18.86 16.87 -2.93
CA PRO A 253 -20.27 16.87 -3.27
C PRO A 253 -20.93 18.14 -2.71
N ALA A 254 -21.49 18.96 -3.60
CA ALA A 254 -22.31 20.09 -3.18
C ALA A 254 -23.70 19.57 -2.76
N LEU A 255 -24.24 20.12 -1.68
CA LEU A 255 -25.64 19.91 -1.34
C LEU A 255 -26.51 20.60 -2.39
N ASP A 256 -27.64 19.98 -2.70
CA ASP A 256 -28.65 20.59 -3.57
C ASP A 256 -29.19 21.87 -2.95
N GLU A 257 -29.59 22.82 -3.78
CA GLU A 257 -30.06 24.14 -3.33
C GLU A 257 -31.28 23.99 -2.42
N ASP A 258 -32.21 23.11 -2.77
CA ASP A 258 -33.39 22.79 -1.96
C ASP A 258 -33.03 22.14 -0.61
N ALA A 259 -31.93 21.38 -0.54
CA ALA A 259 -31.43 20.84 0.72
C ALA A 259 -30.81 21.95 1.59
N LEU A 260 -30.05 22.87 0.98
CA LEU A 260 -29.49 24.03 1.66
C LEU A 260 -30.58 24.96 2.19
N VAL A 261 -31.64 25.19 1.41
CA VAL A 261 -32.80 26.00 1.81
C VAL A 261 -33.52 25.37 3.00
N ARG A 262 -33.79 24.05 2.95
CA ARG A 262 -34.42 23.34 4.08
C ARG A 262 -33.58 23.38 5.36
N MET A 263 -32.26 23.21 5.27
CA MET A 263 -31.38 23.30 6.46
C MET A 263 -31.29 24.72 7.04
N ARG A 264 -31.60 25.75 6.24
CA ARG A 264 -31.66 27.15 6.68
C ARG A 264 -33.06 27.58 7.09
N ALA A 265 -34.08 26.78 6.80
CA ALA A 265 -35.44 27.08 7.20
C ALA A 265 -35.54 27.03 8.74
N PRO A 266 -36.26 27.97 9.37
CA PRO A 266 -36.61 27.85 10.78
C PRO A 266 -37.30 26.50 11.04
N PRO A 267 -37.10 25.87 12.21
CA PRO A 267 -37.81 24.65 12.56
C PRO A 267 -39.31 24.90 12.46
N ASP A 268 -40.03 23.98 11.79
CA ASP A 268 -41.47 24.08 11.62
C ASP A 268 -42.15 24.11 12.99
N SER A 269 -43.12 25.01 13.19
CA SER A 269 -43.82 25.19 14.46
C SER A 269 -44.66 23.96 14.89
N THR A 270 -44.73 22.93 14.05
CA THR A 270 -45.38 21.64 14.34
C THR A 270 -44.43 20.59 14.90
N ASP A 271 -43.11 20.79 14.76
CA ASP A 271 -42.04 19.96 15.34
C ASP A 271 -41.52 20.55 16.67
N THR A 272 -42.23 21.52 17.24
CA THR A 272 -42.02 21.91 18.64
C THR A 272 -42.25 20.68 19.51
N PHE A 273 -41.18 20.20 20.13
CA PHE A 273 -41.20 19.19 21.17
C PHE A 273 -42.30 19.55 22.20
N ASN A 274 -43.42 18.85 22.15
CA ASN A 274 -44.45 18.91 23.18
C ASN A 274 -43.94 18.01 24.31
N GLY A 275 -43.21 18.61 25.25
CA GLY A 275 -42.56 17.90 26.34
C GLY A 275 -43.55 17.12 27.19
N ASP A 276 -43.54 15.80 27.00
CA ASP A 276 -44.01 14.79 27.95
C ASP A 276 -42.87 13.77 28.16
N GLU A 277 -41.66 14.26 28.41
CA GLU A 277 -40.62 13.45 29.05
C GLU A 277 -40.46 13.96 30.48
N ASP A 278 -40.58 13.05 31.46
CA ASP A 278 -40.31 13.31 32.87
C ASP A 278 -38.90 13.91 32.99
N ASP A 279 -38.86 15.22 33.21
CA ASP A 279 -37.64 15.97 33.51
C ASP A 279 -37.04 15.38 34.79
N SER A 280 -36.03 14.51 34.64
CA SER A 280 -35.16 14.10 35.74
C SER A 280 -34.21 15.24 36.08
N ALA A 281 -34.78 16.37 36.52
CA ALA A 281 -34.06 17.55 36.97
C ALA A 281 -33.74 17.42 38.47
N ASP A 282 -32.54 16.93 38.76
CA ASP A 282 -31.83 17.26 40.00
C ASP A 282 -31.25 18.68 39.79
N GLU A 283 -31.95 19.68 40.32
CA GLU A 283 -31.57 21.09 40.18
C GLU A 283 -30.37 21.41 41.08
N ASP A 284 -29.17 21.62 40.50
CA ASP A 284 -28.28 22.70 40.98
C ASP A 284 -27.07 23.10 40.09
N ASP A 285 -27.12 23.00 38.76
CA ASP A 285 -26.09 23.65 37.93
C ASP A 285 -26.53 23.98 36.49
N ARG A 286 -27.32 25.05 36.34
CA ARG A 286 -27.72 25.56 35.02
C ARG A 286 -26.54 26.24 34.32
N SER A 287 -25.80 25.46 33.54
CA SER A 287 -24.82 25.97 32.57
C SER A 287 -25.53 26.80 31.48
N PRO A 288 -24.94 27.90 31.00
CA PRO A 288 -25.55 28.71 29.95
C PRO A 288 -25.71 27.88 28.66
N PRO A 289 -26.79 28.09 27.89
CA PRO A 289 -27.01 27.37 26.64
C PRO A 289 -25.82 27.61 25.69
N ALA A 290 -25.37 26.55 25.03
CA ALA A 290 -24.24 26.59 24.12
C ALA A 290 -24.51 27.62 23.00
N GLY A 291 -23.70 28.68 22.96
CA GLY A 291 -23.85 29.80 22.01
C GLY A 291 -24.26 31.15 22.63
N ALA A 292 -24.52 31.21 23.93
CA ALA A 292 -24.81 32.49 24.60
C ALA A 292 -23.57 33.40 24.67
N PHE A 293 -23.72 34.66 24.24
CA PHE A 293 -22.68 35.68 24.40
C PHE A 293 -22.52 36.04 25.89
N PRO A 294 -21.28 36.25 26.38
CA PRO A 294 -21.04 36.65 27.76
C PRO A 294 -21.87 37.89 28.14
N GLY A 295 -22.72 37.78 29.16
CA GLY A 295 -23.57 38.87 29.66
C GLY A 295 -25.07 38.75 29.35
N THR A 296 -25.50 37.82 28.49
CA THR A 296 -26.92 37.69 28.07
C THR A 296 -27.75 36.71 28.92
N LYS A 297 -27.24 36.28 30.09
CA LYS A 297 -27.88 35.24 30.92
C LYS A 297 -29.29 35.61 31.41
N SER A 298 -29.58 36.89 31.61
CA SER A 298 -30.88 37.38 32.08
C SER A 298 -31.96 37.41 31.01
N ASP A 299 -31.58 37.50 29.74
CA ASP A 299 -32.52 37.78 28.64
C ASP A 299 -33.26 36.51 28.17
N TYR A 300 -32.76 35.34 28.59
CA TYR A 300 -33.36 34.03 28.32
C TYR A 300 -34.18 33.49 29.50
N ALA A 301 -34.31 34.25 30.60
CA ALA A 301 -35.21 33.88 31.69
C ALA A 301 -36.65 34.19 31.28
N ALA A 302 -37.45 33.12 31.13
CA ALA A 302 -38.84 33.17 30.68
C ALA A 302 -39.69 34.15 31.51
N GLY A 303 -40.10 35.25 30.87
CA GLY A 303 -41.13 36.15 31.39
C GLY A 303 -42.51 35.50 31.25
N SER A 304 -42.99 34.87 32.32
CA SER A 304 -44.38 34.48 32.47
C SER A 304 -45.11 35.51 33.33
N SER A 305 -45.88 36.42 32.71
CA SER A 305 -47.08 36.95 33.35
C SER A 305 -48.13 37.35 32.32
N TYR A 306 -49.20 36.54 32.28
CA TYR A 306 -50.51 36.94 31.79
C TYR A 306 -51.18 37.83 32.84
N TYR A 307 -51.59 39.04 32.44
CA TYR A 307 -52.85 39.73 32.75
C TYR A 307 -52.96 40.99 31.88
#